data_AF-A0A1Q3R4J9-F1
#
_entry.id   AF-A0A1Q3R4J9-F1
#
_cell.length_a   1.000
_cell.length_b   1.000
_cell.length_c   1.000
_cell.angle_alpha   90.00
_cell.angle_beta   90.00
_cell.angle_gamma   90.00
#
_symmetry.space_group_name_H-M   'P 1'
#
loop_
_entity.id
_entity.type
_entity.pdbx_description
1 polymer ?
#
loop_
_entity_poly.entity_id
_entity_poly.type
_entity_poly.pdbx_seq_one_letter_code
_entity_poly.pdbx_strand_id
1 'polypeptide(L)'
;MLAFVRAQSVSAAARELGLTRQTIYRLREGYWPRNSDKIMTAWRACQCELADRASRWVVRRVYLGGVVLHGGRSWTADGLAAREGQSLAVARAEGFSLLAQTLELPPERLLLREVA
;
A
#
# COMPACT_ATOMS: atom_id res chain seq x y z
N MET A 1 -8.48 13.76 -0.30
CA MET A 1 -7.77 13.90 1.00
C MET A 1 -8.65 13.54 2.20
N LEU A 2 -9.81 14.19 2.43
CA LEU A 2 -10.63 13.91 3.63
C LEU A 2 -11.01 12.42 3.78
N ALA A 3 -11.46 11.80 2.68
CA ALA A 3 -11.75 10.37 2.65
C ALA A 3 -10.53 9.50 3.02
N PHE A 4 -9.34 9.84 2.49
CA PHE A 4 -8.08 9.16 2.82
C PHE A 4 -7.75 9.26 4.33
N VAL A 5 -7.82 10.46 4.89
CA VAL A 5 -7.56 10.71 6.31
C VAL A 5 -8.57 9.98 7.20
N ARG A 6 -9.82 9.81 6.75
CA ARG A 6 -10.88 9.07 7.47
C ARG A 6 -10.75 7.54 7.35
N ALA A 7 -10.23 7.02 6.24
CA ALA A 7 -10.14 5.58 5.98
C ALA A 7 -9.09 4.83 6.81
N GLN A 8 -8.13 5.53 7.43
CA GLN A 8 -7.02 4.93 8.18
C GLN A 8 -6.82 5.61 9.54
N SER A 9 -6.18 4.94 10.51
CA SER A 9 -5.95 5.52 11.83
C SER A 9 -5.21 6.87 11.78
N VAL A 10 -5.42 7.73 12.78
CA VAL A 10 -4.77 9.06 12.86
C VAL A 10 -3.24 8.94 12.79
N SER A 11 -2.68 7.94 13.47
CA SER A 11 -1.23 7.67 13.45
C SER A 11 -0.73 7.24 12.06
N ALA A 12 -1.49 6.41 11.35
CA ALA A 12 -1.14 6.01 9.99
C ALA A 12 -1.20 7.19 9.02
N ALA A 13 -2.27 7.99 9.05
CA ALA A 13 -2.41 9.20 8.22
C ALA A 13 -1.32 10.24 8.51
N ALA A 14 -0.97 10.44 9.78
CA ALA A 14 0.11 11.33 10.18
C ALA A 14 1.45 10.91 9.57
N ARG A 15 1.76 9.61 9.63
CA ARG A 15 2.98 9.03 9.05
C ARG A 15 3.00 9.15 7.53
N GLU A 16 1.95 8.75 6.82
CA GLU A 16 1.91 8.80 5.35
C GLU A 16 1.95 10.23 4.80
N LEU A 17 1.39 11.21 5.52
CA LEU A 17 1.37 12.61 5.08
C LEU A 17 2.55 13.43 5.62
N GLY A 18 3.38 12.88 6.51
CA GLY A 18 4.42 13.65 7.21
C GLY A 18 3.87 14.82 8.04
N LEU A 19 2.62 14.70 8.52
CA LEU A 19 1.92 15.73 9.30
C LEU A 19 1.79 15.30 10.76
N THR A 20 1.60 16.27 11.66
CA THR A 20 1.34 15.96 13.07
C THR A 20 -0.03 15.30 13.24
N ARG A 21 -0.16 14.43 14.25
CA ARG A 21 -1.44 13.78 14.59
C ARG A 21 -2.57 14.79 14.85
N GLN A 22 -2.23 15.92 15.47
CA GLN A 22 -3.17 17.01 15.73
C GLN A 22 -3.72 17.61 14.43
N THR A 23 -2.86 17.85 13.43
CA THR A 23 -3.28 18.36 12.12
C THR A 23 -4.21 17.35 11.43
N ILE A 24 -3.89 16.05 11.48
CA ILE A 24 -4.76 15.00 10.96
C ILE A 24 -6.11 14.97 11.67
N TYR A 25 -6.13 15.09 13.00
CA TYR A 25 -7.37 15.11 13.77
C TYR A 25 -8.27 16.29 13.36
N ARG A 26 -7.70 17.50 13.26
CA ARG A 26 -8.41 18.69 12.78
C ARG A 26 -8.95 18.51 11.36
N LEU A 27 -8.15 17.95 10.45
CA LEU A 27 -8.58 17.68 9.08
C LEU A 27 -9.74 16.66 9.03
N ARG A 28 -9.75 15.63 9.89
CA ARG A 28 -10.86 14.65 9.97
C ARG A 28 -12.19 15.30 10.35
N GLU A 29 -12.13 16.23 11.29
CA GLU A 29 -13.26 17.06 11.74
C GLU A 29 -13.66 18.13 10.71
N GLY A 30 -12.98 18.21 9.57
CA GLY A 30 -13.29 19.18 8.51
C GLY A 30 -12.68 20.57 8.74
N TYR A 31 -11.83 20.74 9.76
CA TYR A 31 -11.12 21.99 9.98
C TYR A 31 -9.97 22.13 8.99
N TRP A 32 -10.00 23.23 8.21
CA TRP A 32 -8.94 23.61 7.29
C TRP A 32 -8.31 24.94 7.74
N PRO A 33 -6.99 25.00 7.94
CA PRO A 33 -6.31 26.26 8.22
C PRO A 33 -6.39 27.18 7.00
N ARG A 34 -6.44 28.49 7.25
CA ARG A 34 -6.53 29.53 6.20
C ARG A 34 -5.38 29.47 5.19
N ASN A 35 -4.18 29.07 5.63
CA ASN A 35 -3.09 28.68 4.74
C ASN A 35 -2.92 27.16 4.77
N SER A 36 -3.41 26.51 3.71
CA SER A 36 -3.37 25.06 3.54
C SER A 36 -2.23 24.57 2.63
N ASP A 37 -1.33 25.44 2.18
CA ASP A 37 -0.36 25.09 1.12
C ASP A 37 0.55 23.95 1.52
N LYS A 38 1.07 23.97 2.76
CA LYS A 38 1.90 22.89 3.29
C LYS A 38 1.15 21.55 3.34
N ILE A 39 -0.13 21.58 3.65
CA ILE A 39 -0.99 20.38 3.72
C ILE A 39 -1.23 19.85 2.31
N MET A 40 -1.51 20.72 1.34
CA MET A 40 -1.75 20.32 -0.04
C MET A 40 -0.48 19.82 -0.73
N THR A 41 0.67 20.41 -0.45
CA THR A 41 1.98 19.92 -0.92
C THR A 41 2.29 18.54 -0.33
N ALA A 42 2.09 18.36 0.97
CA ALA A 42 2.25 17.06 1.61
C ALA A 42 1.29 16.00 1.04
N TRP A 43 0.03 16.38 0.78
CA TRP A 43 -0.94 15.50 0.13
C TRP A 43 -0.51 15.11 -1.29
N ARG A 44 -0.06 16.06 -2.11
CA ARG A 44 0.43 15.79 -3.47
C ARG A 44 1.65 14.88 -3.48
N ALA A 45 2.62 15.13 -2.59
CA ALA A 45 3.79 14.28 -2.44
C ALA A 45 3.39 12.84 -2.05
N CYS A 46 2.48 12.71 -1.07
CA CYS A 46 1.91 11.44 -0.68
C CYS A 46 1.19 10.75 -1.85
N GLN A 47 0.40 11.47 -2.65
CA GLN A 47 -0.25 10.91 -3.84
C GLN A 47 0.75 10.43 -4.89
N CYS A 48 1.82 11.18 -5.16
CA CYS A 48 2.87 10.77 -6.08
C CYS A 48 3.61 9.54 -5.56
N GLU A 49 3.93 9.50 -4.27
CA GLU A 49 4.57 8.34 -3.64
C GLU A 49 3.64 7.11 -3.65
N LEU A 50 2.35 7.29 -3.40
CA LEU A 50 1.36 6.22 -3.51
C LEU A 50 1.22 5.72 -4.95
N ALA A 51 1.25 6.62 -5.94
CA ALA A 51 1.20 6.26 -7.36
C ALA A 51 2.49 5.55 -7.82
N ASP A 52 3.65 6.00 -7.35
CA ASP A 52 4.95 5.38 -7.62
C ASP A 52 5.10 4.02 -6.92
N ARG A 53 4.63 3.91 -5.67
CA ARG A 53 4.47 2.60 -5.00
C ARG A 53 3.48 1.70 -5.72
N ALA A 54 2.49 2.26 -6.41
CA ALA A 54 1.54 1.48 -7.19
C ALA A 54 2.11 1.00 -8.53
N SER A 55 3.01 1.78 -9.15
CA SER A 55 3.59 1.46 -10.46
C SER A 55 4.89 0.64 -10.40
N ARG A 56 5.49 0.45 -9.21
CA ARG A 56 6.73 -0.31 -9.04
C ARG A 56 6.49 -1.79 -8.74
N TRP A 57 7.22 -2.63 -9.46
CA TRP A 57 7.45 -4.03 -9.07
C TRP A 57 8.48 -4.09 -7.95
N VAL A 58 8.17 -4.82 -6.89
CA VAL A 58 9.02 -4.97 -5.71
C VAL A 58 9.17 -6.45 -5.39
N VAL A 59 10.39 -6.91 -5.12
CA VAL A 59 10.60 -8.31 -4.75
C VAL A 59 10.14 -8.58 -3.31
N ARG A 60 9.41 -9.67 -3.12
CA ARG A 60 8.93 -10.17 -1.83
C ARG A 60 9.09 -11.68 -1.72
N ARG A 61 9.33 -12.14 -0.51
CA ARG A 61 9.42 -13.56 -0.18
C ARG A 61 8.04 -14.14 0.11
N VAL A 62 7.82 -15.38 -0.31
CA VAL A 62 6.68 -16.19 0.09
C VAL A 62 6.98 -16.87 1.44
N TYR A 63 6.17 -16.59 2.44
CA TYR A 63 6.19 -17.17 3.77
C TYR A 63 5.31 -18.42 3.86
N LEU A 64 5.42 -19.11 4.99
CA LEU A 64 4.67 -20.31 5.33
C LEU A 64 3.17 -20.18 5.00
N GLY A 65 2.63 -21.21 4.35
CA GLY A 65 1.23 -21.24 3.95
C GLY A 65 0.90 -20.39 2.72
N GLY A 66 1.90 -19.93 1.98
CA GLY A 66 1.70 -19.15 0.76
C GLY A 66 1.25 -17.73 1.06
N VAL A 67 2.01 -17.01 1.88
CA VAL A 67 1.70 -15.63 2.27
C VAL A 67 2.81 -14.68 1.81
N VAL A 68 2.43 -13.52 1.27
CA VAL A 68 3.34 -12.44 0.89
C VAL A 68 2.98 -11.18 1.68
N LEU A 69 3.98 -10.55 2.30
CA LEU A 69 3.81 -9.30 3.02
C LEU A 69 4.07 -8.10 2.10
N HIS A 70 3.07 -7.23 1.93
CA HIS A 70 3.21 -6.03 1.11
C HIS A 70 2.35 -4.89 1.65
N GLY A 71 2.95 -3.71 1.84
CA GLY A 71 2.25 -2.53 2.35
C GLY A 71 1.66 -2.70 3.75
N GLY A 72 2.29 -3.52 4.61
CA GLY A 72 1.81 -3.82 5.96
C GLY A 72 0.62 -4.77 6.02
N ARG A 73 0.24 -5.40 4.90
CA ARG A 73 -0.85 -6.36 4.79
C ARG A 73 -0.33 -7.72 4.30
N SER A 74 -1.08 -8.76 4.61
CA SER A 74 -0.83 -10.14 4.18
C SER A 74 -1.63 -10.45 2.93
N TRP A 75 -0.99 -11.08 1.95
CA TRP A 75 -1.58 -11.41 0.66
C TRP A 75 -1.35 -12.89 0.33
N THR A 76 -2.30 -13.51 -0.37
CA THR A 76 -2.21 -14.91 -0.81
C THR A 76 -2.83 -15.11 -2.18
N ALA A 77 -2.56 -16.25 -2.81
CA ALA A 77 -3.21 -16.71 -4.03
C ALA A 77 -3.20 -18.24 -4.08
N ASP A 78 -4.06 -18.80 -4.94
CA ASP A 78 -4.07 -20.23 -5.17
C ASP A 78 -2.73 -20.67 -5.78
N GLY A 79 -2.17 -21.77 -5.27
CA GLY A 79 -0.84 -22.26 -5.67
C GLY A 79 0.35 -21.53 -5.03
N LEU A 80 0.14 -20.45 -4.27
CA LEU A 80 1.25 -19.70 -3.65
C LEU A 80 1.96 -20.51 -2.57
N ALA A 81 1.26 -21.41 -1.89
CA ALA A 81 1.84 -22.31 -0.87
C ALA A 81 2.90 -23.24 -1.44
N ALA A 82 2.78 -23.67 -2.71
CA ALA A 82 3.79 -24.49 -3.38
C ALA A 82 5.09 -23.72 -3.66
N ARG A 83 5.08 -22.39 -3.49
CA ARG A 83 6.20 -21.48 -3.76
C ARG A 83 6.82 -20.93 -2.48
N GLU A 84 6.55 -21.58 -1.34
CA GLU A 84 7.11 -21.19 -0.06
C GLU A 84 8.64 -21.06 -0.11
N GLY A 85 9.16 -19.98 0.47
CA GLY A 85 10.59 -19.68 0.47
C GLY A 85 11.10 -19.02 -0.80
N GLN A 86 10.35 -19.03 -1.90
CA GLN A 86 10.72 -18.37 -3.15
C GLN A 86 10.50 -16.84 -3.07
N SER A 87 11.18 -16.12 -3.98
CA SER A 87 10.98 -14.68 -4.18
C SER A 87 10.13 -14.41 -5.41
N LEU A 88 9.17 -13.49 -5.29
CA LEU A 88 8.28 -13.05 -6.36
C LEU A 88 8.39 -11.54 -6.52
N ALA A 89 8.27 -11.05 -7.75
CA ALA A 89 8.04 -9.62 -7.98
C ALA A 89 6.56 -9.32 -7.72
N VAL A 90 6.24 -8.28 -6.95
CA VAL A 90 4.87 -7.85 -6.70
C VAL A 90 4.67 -6.39 -7.06
N ALA A 91 3.55 -6.07 -7.70
CA ALA A 91 3.14 -4.71 -8.02
C ALA A 91 1.66 -4.52 -7.64
N ARG A 92 1.26 -3.30 -7.32
CA ARG A 92 -0.17 -3.02 -7.18
C ARG A 92 -0.83 -3.11 -8.56
N ALA A 93 -1.99 -3.74 -8.58
CA ALA A 93 -2.85 -3.75 -9.74
C ALA A 93 -4.09 -2.89 -9.49
N GLU A 94 -4.91 -2.69 -10.52
CA GLU A 94 -6.15 -1.94 -10.41
C GLU A 94 -7.09 -2.55 -9.35
N GLY A 95 -7.94 -1.71 -8.75
CA GLY A 95 -8.95 -2.16 -7.79
C GLY A 95 -8.41 -2.64 -6.43
N PHE A 96 -7.30 -2.06 -5.96
CA PHE A 96 -6.63 -2.42 -4.69
C PHE A 96 -6.05 -3.84 -4.62
N SER A 97 -6.04 -4.57 -5.74
CA SER A 97 -5.44 -5.90 -5.82
C SER A 97 -3.91 -5.81 -5.90
N LEU A 98 -3.25 -6.95 -5.67
CA LEU A 98 -1.80 -7.06 -5.77
C LEU A 98 -1.46 -8.14 -6.80
N LEU A 99 -0.65 -7.83 -7.80
CA LEU A 99 -0.20 -8.77 -8.81
C LEU A 99 1.18 -9.28 -8.41
N ALA A 100 1.36 -10.59 -8.36
CA ALA A 100 2.65 -11.25 -8.23
C ALA A 100 3.10 -11.84 -9.56
N GLN A 101 4.41 -11.87 -9.78
CA GLN A 101 5.06 -12.53 -10.90
C GLN A 101 6.23 -13.37 -10.38
N THR A 102 6.34 -14.62 -10.84
CA THR A 102 7.49 -15.47 -10.55
C THR A 102 8.74 -14.94 -11.25
N LEU A 103 9.90 -15.21 -10.66
CA LEU A 103 11.20 -14.83 -11.23
C LEU A 103 11.80 -15.94 -12.11
N GLU A 104 11.29 -17.16 -12.00
CA GLU A 104 11.67 -18.30 -12.84
C GLU A 104 11.04 -18.16 -14.24
N LEU A 105 11.67 -18.78 -15.24
CA LEU A 105 11.16 -18.83 -16.61
C LEU A 105 10.42 -20.16 -16.86
N PRO A 106 9.23 -20.14 -17.46
CA PRO A 106 8.47 -18.96 -17.89
C PRO A 106 7.86 -18.19 -16.69
N PRO A 107 7.74 -16.86 -16.77
CA PRO A 107 7.17 -16.08 -15.68
C PRO A 107 5.66 -16.31 -15.60
N GLU A 108 5.20 -16.74 -14.43
CA GLU A 108 3.79 -16.90 -14.09
C GLU A 108 3.29 -15.70 -13.30
N ARG A 109 2.07 -15.25 -13.60
CA ARG A 109 1.41 -14.15 -12.90
C ARG A 109 0.27 -14.65 -12.05
N LEU A 110 0.22 -14.16 -10.82
CA LEU A 110 -0.75 -14.56 -9.80
C LEU A 110 -1.42 -13.30 -9.26
N LEU A 111 -2.74 -13.22 -9.37
CA LEU A 111 -3.49 -12.15 -8.71
C LEU A 111 -3.65 -12.51 -7.24
N LEU A 112 -3.10 -11.69 -6.36
CA LEU A 112 -3.13 -11.88 -4.93
C LEU A 112 -4.35 -11.19 -4.31
N ARG A 113 -4.95 -11.88 -3.33
CA ARG A 113 -6.02 -11.39 -2.47
C ARG A 113 -5.50 -11.17 -1.06
N GLU A 114 -6.03 -10.16 -0.38
CA GLU A 114 -5.68 -9.89 1.01
C GLU A 114 -6.19 -11.03 1.92
N VAL A 115 -5.36 -11.43 2.88
CA VAL A 115 -5.76 -12.35 3.95
C VAL A 115 -6.40 -11.50 5.04
N ALA A 116 -7.68 -11.77 5.32
CA ALA A 116 -8.46 -11.09 6.36
C ALA A 116 -7.90 -11.35 7.77
#